data_AF-A0A2H3NUV5-F1
#
_entry.id   AF-A0A2H3NUV5-F1
#
_cell.length_a   1.000
_cell.length_b   1.000
_cell.length_c   1.000
_cell.angle_alpha   90.00
_cell.angle_beta   90.00
_cell.angle_gamma   90.00
#
_symmetry.space_group_name_H-M   'P 1'
#
loop_
_entity.id
_entity.type
_entity.pdbx_description
1 polymer ?
#
loop_
_entity_poly.entity_id
_entity_poly.type
_entity_poly.pdbx_seq_one_letter_code
_entity_poly.pdbx_strand_id
1 'polypeptide(L)'
;MKTMSHSFPLYTLLLIGLSLAGTGCTTLPSFESLDPDAYQAYMEAQTEKVLMVSRKAGSRAYVYGYGSGHSTQEEALEAARLQCETRREIYRLENACEVYMINNERVAEDD
;
A
#
# COMPACT_ATOMS: atom_id res chain seq x y z
N MET A 1 -0.01 -31.63 71.14
CA MET A 1 0.66 -32.71 70.40
C MET A 1 -0.21 -33.13 69.22
N LYS A 2 0.13 -32.75 67.98
CA LYS A 2 0.31 -33.63 66.81
C LYS A 2 0.60 -32.76 65.58
N THR A 3 1.82 -32.88 65.10
CA THR A 3 2.36 -32.33 63.86
C THR A 3 1.83 -33.13 62.66
N MET A 4 1.42 -32.44 61.59
CA MET A 4 1.34 -32.99 60.22
C MET A 4 1.67 -31.82 59.28
N SER A 5 2.90 -31.66 58.78
CA SER A 5 3.61 -32.38 57.71
C SER A 5 2.94 -32.34 56.32
N HIS A 6 3.50 -31.45 55.50
CA HIS A 6 3.80 -31.52 54.06
C HIS A 6 2.67 -31.88 53.06
N SER A 7 2.46 -30.99 52.08
CA SER A 7 3.06 -31.15 50.74
C SER A 7 2.54 -30.07 49.79
N PHE A 8 3.45 -29.19 49.33
CA PHE A 8 3.21 -28.26 48.23
C PHE A 8 3.70 -28.93 46.93
N PRO A 9 2.86 -29.13 45.90
CA PRO A 9 3.38 -29.38 44.57
C PRO A 9 3.63 -28.03 43.88
N LEU A 10 4.93 -27.70 43.76
CA LEU A 10 5.46 -26.85 42.71
C LEU A 10 4.99 -27.38 41.35
N TYR A 11 4.22 -26.59 40.61
CA TYR A 11 4.14 -26.70 39.15
C TYR A 11 4.53 -25.34 38.56
N THR A 12 5.84 -25.17 38.38
CA THR A 12 6.44 -24.07 37.63
C THR A 12 6.25 -24.36 36.15
N LEU A 13 5.09 -24.00 35.61
CA LEU A 13 4.82 -24.07 34.17
C LEU A 13 5.51 -22.90 33.49
N LEU A 14 6.73 -23.19 33.03
CA LEU A 14 7.53 -22.41 32.12
C LEU A 14 6.76 -22.23 30.79
N LEU A 15 6.14 -21.07 30.59
CA LEU A 15 5.71 -20.62 29.27
C LEU A 15 6.54 -19.40 28.90
N ILE A 16 7.74 -19.66 28.38
CA ILE A 16 8.45 -18.71 27.55
C ILE A 16 7.68 -18.63 26.24
N GLY A 17 6.62 -17.82 26.25
CA GLY A 17 5.98 -17.36 25.03
C GLY A 17 6.97 -16.45 24.31
N LEU A 18 7.76 -17.03 23.40
CA LEU A 18 8.42 -16.28 22.34
C LEU A 18 7.33 -15.60 21.52
N SER A 19 6.94 -14.39 21.90
CA SER A 19 6.30 -13.48 20.98
C SER A 19 7.37 -12.95 20.03
N LEU A 20 7.78 -13.80 19.08
CA LEU A 20 8.14 -13.32 17.75
C LEU A 20 6.87 -12.67 17.19
N ALA A 21 6.64 -11.41 17.55
CA ALA A 21 5.83 -10.53 16.74
C ALA A 21 6.61 -10.39 15.43
N GLY A 22 6.40 -11.37 14.53
CA GLY A 22 6.87 -11.28 13.18
C GLY A 22 6.36 -9.94 12.66
N THR A 23 7.30 -9.08 12.29
CA THR A 23 7.06 -7.97 11.38
C THR A 23 6.58 -8.61 10.09
N GLY A 24 5.28 -8.92 10.03
CA GLY A 24 4.62 -9.33 8.81
C GLY A 24 4.69 -8.12 7.90
N CYS A 25 5.72 -8.06 7.06
CA CYS A 25 5.79 -7.17 5.93
C CYS A 25 4.53 -7.45 5.11
N THR A 26 3.48 -6.68 5.38
CA THR A 26 2.24 -6.76 4.62
C THR A 26 2.53 -5.96 3.37
N THR A 27 3.17 -6.60 2.39
CA THR A 27 3.45 -5.98 1.11
C THR A 27 2.12 -5.58 0.50
N LEU A 28 1.92 -4.29 0.26
CA LEU A 28 0.71 -3.80 -0.37
C LEU A 28 0.63 -4.37 -1.80
N PRO A 29 -0.56 -4.79 -2.27
CA PRO A 29 -0.72 -5.27 -3.63
C PRO A 29 -0.32 -4.19 -4.65
N SER A 30 0.24 -4.60 -5.79
CA SER A 30 0.59 -3.67 -6.87
C SER A 30 -0.65 -3.11 -7.56
N PHE A 31 -0.55 -1.96 -8.24
CA PHE A 31 -1.72 -1.33 -8.88
C PHE A 31 -2.36 -2.24 -9.93
N GLU A 32 -1.56 -2.98 -10.70
CA GLU A 32 -2.05 -3.90 -11.75
C GLU A 32 -2.91 -5.02 -11.17
N SER A 33 -2.68 -5.38 -9.90
CA SER A 33 -3.49 -6.36 -9.19
C SER A 33 -4.72 -5.75 -8.50
N LEU A 34 -4.72 -4.44 -8.28
CA LEU A 34 -5.81 -3.70 -7.64
C LEU A 34 -6.85 -3.23 -8.65
N ASP A 35 -6.42 -2.80 -9.84
CA ASP A 35 -7.27 -2.33 -10.93
C ASP A 35 -6.73 -2.76 -12.31
N PRO A 36 -6.95 -4.03 -12.70
CA PRO A 36 -6.41 -4.55 -13.95
C PRO A 36 -6.99 -3.83 -15.17
N ASP A 37 -8.25 -3.37 -15.11
CA ASP A 37 -8.92 -2.70 -16.22
C ASP A 37 -8.38 -1.28 -16.42
N ALA A 38 -8.23 -0.51 -15.33
CA ALA A 38 -7.61 0.82 -15.42
C ALA A 38 -6.13 0.75 -15.83
N TYR A 39 -5.41 -0.28 -15.35
CA TYR A 39 -4.05 -0.53 -15.79
C TYR A 39 -3.97 -0.87 -17.28
N GLN A 40 -4.86 -1.71 -17.79
CA GLN A 40 -4.91 -2.05 -19.20
C GLN A 40 -5.21 -0.80 -20.06
N ALA A 41 -6.16 0.03 -19.63
CA ALA A 41 -6.46 1.31 -20.31
C ALA A 41 -5.25 2.26 -20.33
N TYR A 42 -4.47 2.32 -19.25
CA TYR A 42 -3.18 3.04 -19.21
C TYR A 42 -2.19 2.48 -20.24
N MET A 43 -2.05 1.15 -20.31
CA MET A 43 -1.10 0.50 -21.20
C MET A 43 -1.43 0.71 -22.67
N GLU A 44 -2.70 0.81 -23.03
CA GLU A 44 -3.16 1.02 -24.42
C GLU A 44 -2.94 2.45 -24.94
N ALA A 45 -2.79 3.43 -24.07
CA ALA A 45 -2.53 4.79 -24.51
C ALA A 45 -1.12 4.95 -25.10
N GLN A 46 -1.05 5.89 -26.07
CA GLN A 46 0.15 6.23 -26.81
C GLN A 46 1.19 6.97 -25.93
N THR A 47 2.19 7.58 -26.57
CA THR A 47 3.34 8.20 -25.91
C THR A 47 2.94 9.34 -24.98
N GLU A 48 3.80 9.59 -23.98
CA GLU A 48 3.66 10.64 -22.96
C GLU A 48 2.44 10.42 -22.04
N LYS A 49 2.57 9.41 -21.17
CA LYS A 49 1.52 9.04 -20.21
C LYS A 49 2.05 8.87 -18.79
N VAL A 50 1.26 9.28 -17.80
CA VAL A 50 1.62 9.20 -16.38
C VAL A 50 0.46 8.64 -15.57
N LEU A 51 0.77 7.71 -14.67
CA LEU A 51 -0.17 7.13 -13.72
C LEU A 51 0.30 7.49 -12.31
N MET A 52 -0.58 8.12 -11.54
CA MET A 52 -0.36 8.42 -10.13
C MET A 52 -1.34 7.63 -9.26
N VAL A 53 -0.88 7.23 -8.08
CA VAL A 53 -1.66 6.44 -7.13
C VAL A 53 -1.49 7.01 -5.73
N SER A 54 -2.57 7.05 -4.96
CA SER A 54 -2.54 7.26 -3.50
C SER A 54 -3.21 6.06 -2.84
N ARG A 55 -2.60 5.55 -1.76
CA ARG A 55 -3.03 4.32 -1.07
C ARG A 55 -3.28 4.62 0.40
N LYS A 56 -4.23 3.94 1.02
CA LYS A 56 -4.39 4.00 2.48
C LYS A 56 -3.56 2.91 3.14
N ALA A 57 -2.65 3.32 4.02
CA ALA A 57 -1.79 2.43 4.80
C ALA A 57 -2.59 1.30 5.48
N GLY A 58 -2.07 0.07 5.38
CA GLY A 58 -2.70 -1.12 5.98
C GLY A 58 -4.05 -1.51 5.38
N SER A 59 -4.41 -1.02 4.19
CA SER A 59 -5.68 -1.34 3.53
C SER A 59 -5.54 -1.52 2.03
N ARG A 60 -6.59 -2.05 1.38
CA ARG A 60 -6.70 -2.12 -0.08
C ARG A 60 -7.36 -0.90 -0.70
N ALA A 61 -7.67 0.14 0.09
CA ALA A 61 -8.27 1.36 -0.43
C ALA A 61 -7.20 2.19 -1.15
N TYR A 62 -7.50 2.63 -2.36
CA TYR A 62 -6.63 3.45 -3.19
C TYR A 62 -7.46 4.40 -4.04
N VAL A 63 -6.80 5.42 -4.57
CA VAL A 63 -7.28 6.25 -5.68
C VAL A 63 -6.16 6.36 -6.70
N TYR A 64 -6.51 6.71 -7.92
CA TYR A 64 -5.55 6.93 -9.00
C TYR A 64 -5.92 8.15 -9.81
N GLY A 65 -4.95 8.68 -10.53
CA GLY A 65 -5.14 9.71 -11.56
C GLY A 65 -4.26 9.42 -12.76
N TYR A 66 -4.74 9.80 -13.93
CA TYR A 66 -4.13 9.42 -15.20
C TYR A 66 -4.15 10.56 -16.23
N GLY A 67 -3.02 10.76 -16.92
CA GLY A 67 -2.88 11.70 -18.04
C GLY A 67 -2.18 11.04 -19.22
N SER A 68 -2.66 11.30 -20.45
CA SER A 68 -2.07 10.81 -21.71
C SER A 68 -2.67 11.49 -22.96
N GLY A 69 -2.10 11.21 -24.13
CA GLY A 69 -2.85 11.21 -25.39
C GLY A 69 -2.24 12.07 -26.48
N HIS A 70 -1.79 13.28 -26.15
CA HIS A 70 -1.10 14.22 -27.06
C HIS A 70 -0.21 15.23 -26.31
N SER A 71 -0.01 14.99 -25.02
CA SER A 71 0.55 15.92 -24.05
C SER A 71 2.05 15.72 -23.89
N THR A 72 2.77 16.72 -23.38
CA THR A 72 4.13 16.46 -22.89
C THR A 72 4.09 15.62 -21.60
N GLN A 73 5.20 14.99 -21.21
CA GLN A 73 5.31 14.31 -19.92
C GLN A 73 4.84 15.20 -18.75
N GLU A 74 5.21 16.49 -18.77
CA GLU A 74 4.84 17.46 -17.74
C GLU A 74 3.32 17.69 -17.70
N GLU A 75 2.69 17.90 -18.85
CA GLU A 75 1.22 18.02 -18.95
C GLU A 75 0.50 16.74 -18.51
N ALA A 76 1.02 15.56 -18.90
CA ALA A 76 0.48 14.27 -18.47
C ALA A 76 0.58 14.09 -16.95
N LEU A 77 1.70 14.51 -16.35
CA LEU A 77 1.92 14.51 -14.91
C LEU A 77 0.94 15.45 -14.21
N GLU A 78 0.76 16.68 -14.69
CA GLU A 78 -0.18 17.63 -14.09
C GLU A 78 -1.63 17.12 -14.12
N ALA A 79 -2.05 16.55 -15.25
CA ALA A 79 -3.38 15.97 -15.40
C ALA A 79 -3.58 14.76 -14.47
N ALA A 80 -2.60 13.85 -14.39
CA ALA A 80 -2.63 12.71 -13.50
C ALA A 80 -2.70 13.15 -12.03
N ARG A 81 -1.88 14.13 -11.65
CA ARG A 81 -1.85 14.72 -10.30
C ARG A 81 -3.19 15.31 -9.93
N LEU A 82 -3.76 16.17 -10.78
CA LEU A 82 -5.03 16.84 -10.51
C LEU A 82 -6.15 15.82 -10.26
N GLN A 83 -6.25 14.78 -11.09
CA GLN A 83 -7.25 13.73 -10.92
C GLN A 83 -7.03 12.91 -9.64
N CYS A 84 -5.79 12.52 -9.35
CA CYS A 84 -5.46 11.74 -8.18
C CYS A 84 -5.76 12.54 -6.90
N GLU A 85 -5.28 13.78 -6.81
CA GLU A 85 -5.47 14.65 -5.65
C GLU A 85 -6.95 14.95 -5.40
N THR A 86 -7.72 15.25 -6.45
CA THR A 86 -9.17 15.46 -6.34
C THR A 86 -9.87 14.23 -5.73
N ARG A 87 -9.54 13.03 -6.22
CA ARG A 87 -10.10 11.79 -5.68
C ARG A 87 -9.59 11.51 -4.27
N ARG A 88 -8.32 11.76 -3.98
CA ARG A 88 -7.72 11.60 -2.66
C ARG A 88 -8.46 12.41 -1.61
N GLU A 89 -8.80 13.66 -1.93
CA GLU A 89 -9.59 14.54 -1.07
C GLU A 89 -11.02 14.02 -0.85
N ILE A 90 -11.69 13.59 -1.93
CA ILE A 90 -13.06 13.02 -1.87
C ILE A 90 -13.10 11.78 -0.96
N TYR A 91 -12.13 10.88 -1.12
CA TYR A 91 -12.06 9.62 -0.38
C TYR A 91 -11.26 9.71 0.93
N ARG A 92 -10.71 10.90 1.24
CA ARG A 92 -9.93 11.21 2.45
C ARG A 92 -8.79 10.22 2.71
N LEU A 93 -7.99 9.92 1.68
CA LEU A 93 -6.79 9.12 1.88
C LEU A 93 -5.65 9.98 2.44
N GLU A 94 -4.92 9.44 3.41
CA GLU A 94 -3.88 10.15 4.15
C GLU A 94 -2.59 10.28 3.33
N ASN A 95 -2.19 9.24 2.60
CA ASN A 95 -0.94 9.24 1.82
C ASN A 95 -1.09 10.13 0.58
N ALA A 96 -0.01 10.82 0.21
CA ALA A 96 0.04 11.67 -0.98
C ALA A 96 -0.17 10.85 -2.27
N CYS A 97 -0.52 11.54 -3.36
CA CYS A 97 -0.45 10.94 -4.69
C CYS A 97 1.00 10.88 -5.15
N GLU A 98 1.47 9.68 -5.47
CA GLU A 98 2.83 9.42 -5.93
C GLU A 98 2.80 8.95 -7.38
N VAL A 99 3.87 9.25 -8.12
CA VAL A 99 4.01 8.75 -9.49
C VAL A 99 4.29 7.25 -9.42
N TYR A 100 3.37 6.47 -9.98
CA TYR A 100 3.50 5.03 -10.03
C TYR A 100 4.18 4.58 -11.32
N MET A 101 3.80 5.18 -12.45
CA MET A 101 4.40 4.88 -13.76
C MET A 101 4.51 6.11 -14.64
N ILE A 102 5.55 6.10 -15.48
CA ILE A 102 5.77 7.03 -16.57
C ILE A 102 5.96 6.19 -17.83
N ASN A 103 5.19 6.48 -18.88
CA ASN A 103 5.13 5.68 -20.09
C ASN A 103 4.87 4.19 -19.80
N ASN A 104 5.86 3.33 -19.97
CA ASN A 104 5.72 1.90 -19.67
C ASN A 104 6.65 1.45 -18.53
N GLU A 105 7.23 2.40 -17.79
CA GLU A 105 8.21 2.15 -16.73
C GLU A 105 7.62 2.48 -15.36
N ARG A 106 7.84 1.57 -14.40
CA ARG A 106 7.48 1.79 -12.99
C ARG A 106 8.54 2.68 -12.34
N VAL A 107 8.09 3.69 -11.61
CA VAL A 107 8.98 4.51 -10.78
C VAL A 107 9.35 3.70 -9.54
N ALA A 108 10.63 3.69 -9.17
CA ALA A 108 11.07 3.02 -7.94
C ALA A 108 10.37 3.66 -6.74
N GLU A 109 9.75 2.85 -5.88
CA GLU A 109 9.27 3.29 -4.58
C GLU A 109 10.55 3.52 -3.73
N ASP A 110 10.76 4.75 -3.24
CA ASP A 110 11.84 5.04 -2.30
C ASP A 110 11.49 4.35 -0.96
N ASP A 111 12.10 3.18 -0.72
CA ASP A 111 11.97 2.38 0.51
C ASP A 111 12.53 3.08 1.76
#